data_AF-A0A957YAQ7-F1
#
_entry.id   AF-A0A957YAQ7-F1
#
_cell.length_a   1.000
_cell.length_b   1.000
_cell.length_c   1.000
_cell.angle_alpha   90.00
_cell.angle_beta   90.00
_cell.angle_gamma   90.00
#
_symmetry.space_group_name_H-M   'P 1'
#
loop_
_entity.id
_entity.type
_entity.pdbx_description
1 polymer ?
#
loop_
_entity_poly.entity_id
_entity_poly.type
_entity_poly.pdbx_seq_one_letter_code
_entity_poly.pdbx_strand_id
1 'polypeptide(L)'
;MFLVIALLAVLVLAILLGTLYISTSLVLKIFSTVFKSLFDTPIATSASTPIAVKRSLREARHYANLIKRTVQQHPSGPMQDRLTLIVKPVDEWLANLARLELALKKLYGQRNLTREIRQFQFEIEKLHRQLLNATAEDITSIKALLTSKRKHQKALQELQSFQTQAELRIQKIATDLGATHAEMLLVTARGNFKDNRLQRLDENLQDQVTSLKDMVSVMDEMGYGRATS
;
A
#
# COMPACT_ATOMS: atom_id res chain seq x y z
N MET A 1 -33.85 -12.06 10.39
CA MET A 1 -33.37 -10.87 11.13
C MET A 1 -32.13 -11.17 12.00
N PHE A 2 -32.08 -12.31 12.69
CA PHE A 2 -30.92 -12.73 13.51
C PHE A 2 -29.59 -12.90 12.73
N LEU A 3 -29.64 -13.27 11.45
CA LEU A 3 -28.45 -13.49 10.63
C LEU A 3 -27.69 -12.19 10.29
N VAL A 4 -28.41 -11.08 10.17
CA VAL A 4 -27.82 -9.75 9.89
C VAL A 4 -27.18 -9.16 11.15
N ILE A 5 -27.77 -9.44 12.32
CA ILE A 5 -27.24 -9.01 13.62
C ILE A 5 -25.99 -9.82 13.98
N ALA A 6 -25.96 -11.12 13.68
CA ALA A 6 -24.76 -11.95 13.85
C ALA A 6 -23.60 -11.47 12.97
N LEU A 7 -23.88 -11.06 11.73
CA LEU A 7 -22.86 -10.60 10.78
C LEU A 7 -22.31 -9.20 11.15
N LEU A 8 -23.15 -8.33 11.70
CA LEU A 8 -22.72 -7.05 12.28
C LEU A 8 -21.95 -7.22 13.59
N ALA A 9 -22.33 -8.18 14.44
CA ALA A 9 -21.62 -8.48 15.68
C ALA A 9 -20.21 -9.03 15.40
N VAL A 10 -20.04 -9.88 14.39
CA VAL A 10 -18.71 -10.36 13.96
C VAL A 10 -17.86 -9.22 13.37
N LEU A 11 -18.47 -8.28 12.64
CA LEU A 11 -17.76 -7.14 12.07
C LEU A 11 -17.28 -6.16 13.16
N VAL A 12 -18.12 -5.89 14.16
CA VAL A 12 -17.79 -5.02 15.30
C VAL A 12 -16.77 -5.70 16.22
N LEU A 13 -16.86 -7.01 16.42
CA LEU A 13 -15.87 -7.79 17.19
C LEU A 13 -14.51 -7.85 16.48
N ALA A 14 -14.48 -7.92 15.14
CA ALA A 14 -13.25 -7.84 14.35
C ALA A 14 -12.59 -6.46 14.38
N ILE A 15 -13.38 -5.38 14.51
CA ILE A 15 -12.87 -4.01 14.67
C ILE A 15 -12.34 -3.78 16.10
N LEU A 16 -12.98 -4.37 17.12
CA LEU A 16 -12.56 -4.25 18.52
C LEU A 16 -11.35 -5.13 18.88
N LEU A 17 -11.18 -6.29 18.23
CA LEU A 17 -10.00 -7.15 18.38
C LEU A 17 -8.85 -6.77 17.41
N GLY A 18 -9.12 -5.93 16.41
CA GLY A 18 -8.21 -5.57 15.32
C GLY A 18 -7.00 -4.69 15.67
N THR A 19 -6.71 -4.48 16.96
CA THR A 19 -5.44 -3.90 17.41
C THR A 19 -4.29 -4.92 17.45
N LEU A 20 -4.58 -6.22 17.29
CA LEU A 20 -3.56 -7.25 17.19
C LEU A 20 -3.99 -8.29 16.13
N TYR A 21 -3.22 -8.39 15.03
CA TYR A 21 -3.28 -9.50 14.07
C TYR A 21 -4.58 -9.67 13.25
N ILE A 22 -4.71 -8.92 12.14
CA ILE A 22 -5.52 -9.40 10.99
C ILE A 22 -4.56 -9.71 9.84
N SER A 23 -4.57 -10.98 9.42
CA SER A 23 -3.86 -11.45 8.22
C SER A 23 -4.36 -10.66 7.01
N THR A 24 -3.42 -10.00 6.34
CA THR A 24 -3.58 -9.22 5.10
C THR A 24 -4.46 -9.92 4.06
N SER A 25 -4.39 -11.25 3.95
CA SER A 25 -5.08 -12.03 2.90
C SER A 25 -6.61 -11.89 2.83
N LEU A 26 -7.30 -11.58 3.94
CA LEU A 26 -8.76 -11.50 3.97
C LEU A 26 -9.31 -10.19 3.41
N VAL A 27 -8.64 -9.07 3.68
CA VAL A 27 -9.00 -7.77 3.09
C VAL A 27 -8.67 -7.76 1.59
N LEU A 28 -7.58 -8.41 1.19
CA LEU A 28 -7.11 -8.50 -0.20
C LEU A 28 -8.06 -9.28 -1.13
N LYS A 29 -8.63 -10.42 -0.69
CA LYS A 29 -9.50 -11.26 -1.54
C LYS A 29 -10.85 -10.62 -1.88
N ILE A 30 -11.38 -9.82 -0.97
CA ILE A 30 -12.67 -9.13 -1.18
C ILE A 30 -12.49 -7.99 -2.20
N PHE A 31 -11.33 -7.33 -2.20
CA PHE A 31 -11.03 -6.17 -3.04
C PHE A 31 -10.93 -6.52 -4.54
N SER A 32 -10.16 -7.56 -4.89
CA SER A 32 -9.88 -7.90 -6.30
C SER A 32 -11.13 -8.30 -7.10
N THR A 33 -12.08 -8.97 -6.45
CA THR A 33 -13.34 -9.42 -7.09
C THR A 33 -14.28 -8.26 -7.37
N VAL A 34 -14.27 -7.20 -6.55
CA VAL A 34 -15.17 -6.05 -6.70
C VAL A 34 -14.58 -5.01 -7.66
N PHE A 35 -13.28 -4.78 -7.61
CA PHE A 35 -12.61 -3.68 -8.32
C PHE A 35 -12.57 -3.86 -9.85
N LYS A 36 -12.26 -5.07 -10.32
CA LYS A 36 -12.04 -5.35 -11.76
C LYS A 36 -13.29 -5.15 -12.63
N SER A 37 -14.50 -5.16 -12.05
CA SER A 37 -15.77 -4.97 -12.78
C SER A 37 -16.31 -3.54 -12.79
N LEU A 38 -15.76 -2.63 -11.97
CA LEU A 38 -16.39 -1.33 -11.69
C LEU A 38 -15.70 -0.12 -12.36
N PHE A 39 -14.54 -0.28 -13.00
CA PHE A 39 -13.64 0.86 -13.28
C PHE A 39 -13.00 0.90 -14.69
N ASP A 40 -13.76 0.63 -15.75
CA ASP A 40 -13.36 0.87 -17.16
C ASP A 40 -13.83 2.24 -17.69
N THR A 41 -13.27 3.34 -17.19
CA THR A 41 -13.56 4.69 -17.76
C THR A 41 -12.29 5.52 -17.96
N PRO A 42 -12.17 6.31 -19.04
CA PRO A 42 -11.03 7.20 -19.29
C PRO A 42 -11.06 8.42 -18.35
N ILE A 43 -9.88 8.88 -17.92
CA ILE A 43 -9.70 9.67 -16.70
C ILE A 43 -9.00 11.01 -16.97
N ALA A 44 -9.48 12.10 -16.36
CA ALA A 44 -8.88 13.44 -16.40
C ALA A 44 -7.81 13.64 -15.29
N THR A 45 -6.64 14.13 -15.68
CA THR A 45 -5.41 14.20 -14.87
C THR A 45 -5.28 15.51 -14.10
N SER A 46 -5.19 15.47 -12.77
CA SER A 46 -4.68 16.63 -12.00
C SER A 46 -4.09 16.30 -10.63
N ALA A 47 -4.17 15.07 -10.13
CA ALA A 47 -3.70 14.75 -8.78
C ALA A 47 -2.23 14.29 -8.82
N SER A 48 -1.37 14.95 -8.04
CA SER A 48 0.05 14.60 -7.93
C SER A 48 0.29 13.74 -6.70
N THR A 49 1.23 12.79 -6.78
CA THR A 49 1.69 12.02 -5.61
C THR A 49 2.00 12.95 -4.43
N PRO A 50 1.49 12.67 -3.22
CA PRO A 50 1.69 13.51 -2.04
C PRO A 50 3.17 13.76 -1.74
N ILE A 51 3.49 14.94 -1.21
CA ILE A 51 4.88 15.34 -0.92
C ILE A 51 5.52 14.39 0.09
N ALA A 52 4.76 13.94 1.09
CA ALA A 52 5.22 12.98 2.09
C ALA A 52 5.66 11.66 1.44
N VAL A 53 4.83 11.08 0.58
CA VAL A 53 5.15 9.85 -0.18
C VAL A 53 6.41 10.05 -1.02
N LYS A 54 6.49 11.16 -1.78
CA LYS A 54 7.70 11.47 -2.56
C LYS A 54 8.94 11.57 -1.69
N ARG A 55 8.84 12.15 -0.48
CA ARG A 55 9.94 12.26 0.46
C ARG A 55 10.38 10.88 0.95
N SER A 56 9.46 10.05 1.42
CA SER A 56 9.77 8.71 1.93
C SER A 56 10.35 7.80 0.84
N LEU A 57 9.85 7.87 -0.41
CA LEU A 57 10.46 7.16 -1.55
C LEU A 57 11.91 7.59 -1.80
N ARG A 58 12.20 8.90 -1.72
CA ARG A 58 13.57 9.42 -1.87
C ARG A 58 14.47 8.99 -0.72
N GLU A 59 14.00 9.07 0.52
CA GLU A 59 14.75 8.66 1.71
C GLU A 59 15.08 7.17 1.66
N ALA A 60 14.09 6.34 1.34
CA ALA A 60 14.30 4.91 1.18
C ALA A 60 15.38 4.62 0.11
N ARG A 61 15.28 5.26 -1.06
CA ARG A 61 16.30 5.15 -2.13
C ARG A 61 17.67 5.63 -1.67
N HIS A 62 17.71 6.71 -0.90
CA HIS A 62 18.94 7.27 -0.37
C HIS A 62 19.64 6.27 0.57
N TYR A 63 18.92 5.72 1.56
CA TYR A 63 19.50 4.76 2.51
C TYR A 63 19.90 3.44 1.87
N ALA A 64 19.12 2.92 0.93
CA ALA A 64 19.51 1.74 0.15
C ALA A 64 20.83 1.95 -0.60
N ASN A 65 21.01 3.11 -1.23
CA ASN A 65 22.27 3.45 -1.89
C ASN A 65 23.43 3.62 -0.90
N LEU A 66 23.17 4.18 0.29
CA LEU A 66 24.19 4.29 1.32
C LEU A 66 24.65 2.91 1.81
N ILE A 67 23.72 1.99 2.09
CA ILE A 67 24.02 0.60 2.47
C ILE A 67 24.95 -0.05 1.44
N LYS A 68 24.62 0.05 0.14
CA LYS A 68 25.48 -0.48 -0.92
C LYS A 68 26.88 0.16 -0.93
N ARG A 69 26.96 1.49 -0.78
CA ARG A 69 28.25 2.21 -0.76
C ARG A 69 29.11 1.83 0.43
N THR A 70 28.51 1.66 1.61
CA THR A 70 29.23 1.23 2.82
C THR A 70 29.92 -0.12 2.61
N VAL A 71 29.26 -1.07 1.94
CA VAL A 71 29.88 -2.36 1.59
C VAL A 71 31.01 -2.19 0.57
N GLN A 72 30.82 -1.37 -0.46
CA GLN A 72 31.84 -1.12 -1.49
C GLN A 72 33.09 -0.41 -0.96
N GLN A 73 32.92 0.45 0.06
CA GLN A 73 34.02 1.18 0.70
C GLN A 73 34.80 0.33 1.71
N HIS A 74 34.28 -0.83 2.11
CA HIS A 74 35.00 -1.74 2.98
C HIS A 74 36.20 -2.36 2.23
N PRO A 75 37.39 -2.49 2.87
CA PRO A 75 38.54 -3.14 2.27
C PRO A 75 38.20 -4.52 1.71
N SER A 76 38.78 -4.85 0.55
CA SER A 76 38.61 -6.15 -0.10
C SER A 76 39.04 -7.30 0.79
N GLY A 77 38.24 -8.37 0.78
CA GLY A 77 38.50 -9.58 1.54
C GLY A 77 37.21 -10.31 1.93
N PRO A 78 37.33 -11.41 2.69
CA PRO A 78 36.19 -12.29 3.02
C PRO A 78 35.01 -11.57 3.69
N MET A 79 35.29 -10.49 4.42
CA MET A 79 34.24 -9.69 5.06
C MET A 79 33.46 -8.85 4.04
N GLN A 80 34.14 -8.25 3.07
CA GLN A 80 33.46 -7.54 1.99
C GLN A 80 32.56 -8.49 1.20
N ASP A 81 33.03 -9.72 0.93
CA ASP A 81 32.24 -10.75 0.25
C ASP A 81 30.98 -11.11 1.05
N ARG A 82 31.12 -11.31 2.36
CA ARG A 82 29.99 -11.60 3.25
C ARG A 82 28.98 -10.45 3.31
N LEU A 83 29.45 -9.20 3.46
CA LEU A 83 28.58 -8.02 3.45
C LEU A 83 27.88 -7.86 2.09
N THR A 84 28.58 -8.17 0.99
CA THR A 84 28.02 -8.13 -0.36
C THR A 84 26.86 -9.11 -0.53
N LEU A 85 26.97 -10.31 0.05
CA LEU A 85 25.87 -11.29 0.05
C LEU A 85 24.65 -10.76 0.82
N ILE A 86 24.87 -10.16 2.00
CA ILE A 86 23.80 -9.59 2.84
C ILE A 86 23.08 -8.43 2.14
N VAL A 87 23.80 -7.59 1.41
CA VAL A 87 23.17 -6.43 0.73
C VAL A 87 22.67 -6.74 -0.68
N LYS A 88 22.91 -7.94 -1.21
CA LYS A 88 22.44 -8.36 -2.54
C LYS A 88 20.92 -8.12 -2.73
N PRO A 89 20.04 -8.38 -1.75
CA PRO A 89 18.60 -8.11 -1.88
C PRO A 89 18.26 -6.62 -2.09
N VAL A 90 19.16 -5.69 -1.76
CA VAL A 90 18.93 -4.24 -1.91
C VAL A 90 18.74 -3.84 -3.38
N ASP A 91 19.33 -4.58 -4.32
CA ASP A 91 19.12 -4.35 -5.76
C ASP A 91 17.70 -4.69 -6.21
N GLU A 92 17.19 -5.84 -5.78
CA GLU A 92 15.80 -6.23 -6.02
C GLU A 92 14.84 -5.24 -5.35
N TRP A 93 15.17 -4.80 -4.14
CA TRP A 93 14.42 -3.78 -3.43
C TRP A 93 14.35 -2.45 -4.20
N LEU A 94 15.46 -1.94 -4.73
CA LEU A 94 15.50 -0.71 -5.52
C LEU A 94 14.64 -0.82 -6.80
N ALA A 95 14.65 -1.99 -7.45
CA ALA A 95 13.81 -2.27 -8.60
C ALA A 95 12.31 -2.26 -8.23
N ASN A 96 11.94 -2.94 -7.14
CA ASN A 96 10.56 -2.96 -6.63
C ASN A 96 10.10 -1.56 -6.20
N LEU A 97 10.99 -0.72 -5.65
CA LEU A 97 10.67 0.65 -5.27
C LEU A 97 10.34 1.51 -6.49
N ALA A 98 11.08 1.36 -7.58
CA ALA A 98 10.81 2.05 -8.84
C ALA A 98 9.45 1.64 -9.43
N ARG A 99 9.12 0.34 -9.37
CA ARG A 99 7.80 -0.17 -9.79
C ARG A 99 6.68 0.41 -8.92
N LEU A 100 6.89 0.45 -7.61
CA LEU A 100 5.94 1.05 -6.68
C LEU A 100 5.73 2.54 -6.95
N GLU A 101 6.80 3.30 -7.18
CA GLU A 101 6.72 4.73 -7.51
C GLU A 101 5.87 4.98 -8.77
N LEU A 102 6.05 4.17 -9.82
CA LEU A 102 5.24 4.25 -11.03
C LEU A 102 3.76 3.91 -10.76
N ALA A 103 3.50 2.85 -10.02
CA ALA A 103 2.14 2.43 -9.66
C ALA A 103 1.43 3.51 -8.83
N LEU A 104 2.12 4.13 -7.87
CA LEU A 104 1.59 5.24 -7.08
C LEU A 104 1.34 6.46 -7.95
N LYS A 105 2.23 6.80 -8.88
CA LYS A 105 2.01 7.89 -9.83
C LYS A 105 0.74 7.69 -10.65
N LYS A 106 0.46 6.46 -11.09
CA LYS A 106 -0.79 6.11 -11.79
C LYS A 106 -2.00 6.23 -10.85
N LEU A 107 -1.90 5.66 -9.64
CA LEU A 107 -2.96 5.68 -8.64
C LEU A 107 -3.37 7.09 -8.22
N TYR A 108 -2.39 7.95 -7.88
CA TYR A 108 -2.66 9.36 -7.54
C TYR A 108 -2.98 10.20 -8.77
N GLY A 109 -2.33 9.94 -9.91
CA GLY A 109 -2.49 10.69 -11.16
C GLY A 109 -3.90 10.69 -11.73
N GLN A 110 -4.63 9.61 -11.47
CA GLN A 110 -5.93 9.39 -12.06
C GLN A 110 -7.05 10.15 -11.34
N ARG A 111 -7.04 10.32 -10.01
CA ARG A 111 -8.30 10.66 -9.31
C ARG A 111 -8.13 11.62 -8.17
N ASN A 112 -9.09 12.52 -8.01
CA ASN A 112 -9.30 13.22 -6.75
C ASN A 112 -10.30 12.42 -5.92
N LEU A 113 -9.84 11.32 -5.31
CA LEU A 113 -10.69 10.38 -4.56
C LEU A 113 -11.53 11.08 -3.49
N THR A 114 -10.95 12.04 -2.77
CA THR A 114 -11.67 12.79 -1.74
C THR A 114 -12.85 13.56 -2.33
N ARG A 115 -12.68 14.19 -3.50
CA ARG A 115 -13.78 14.86 -4.21
C ARG A 115 -14.82 13.85 -4.68
N GLU A 116 -14.40 12.74 -5.29
CA GLU A 116 -15.30 11.71 -5.81
C GLU A 116 -16.14 11.08 -4.68
N ILE A 117 -15.52 10.69 -3.57
CA ILE A 117 -16.22 10.13 -2.41
C ILE A 117 -17.30 11.12 -1.90
N ARG A 118 -16.97 12.41 -1.77
CA ARG A 118 -17.93 13.44 -1.36
C ARG A 118 -19.07 13.61 -2.36
N GLN A 119 -18.76 13.57 -3.65
CA GLN A 119 -19.78 13.64 -4.69
C GLN A 119 -20.76 12.46 -4.60
N PHE A 120 -20.25 11.23 -4.45
CA PHE A 120 -21.09 10.04 -4.30
C PHE A 120 -21.93 10.08 -3.01
N GLN A 121 -21.39 10.59 -1.91
CA GLN A 121 -22.16 10.81 -0.68
C GLN A 121 -23.37 11.72 -0.93
N PHE A 122 -23.15 12.87 -1.58
CA PHE A 122 -24.22 13.80 -1.92
C PHE A 122 -25.27 13.18 -2.86
N GLU A 123 -24.83 12.44 -3.88
CA GLU A 123 -25.72 11.75 -4.82
C GLU A 123 -26.57 10.68 -4.12
N ILE A 124 -25.99 9.92 -3.19
CA ILE A 124 -26.72 8.92 -2.39
C ILE A 124 -27.76 9.58 -1.49
N GLU A 125 -27.41 10.66 -0.81
CA GLU A 125 -28.37 11.42 0.00
C GLU A 125 -29.50 12.01 -0.84
N LYS A 126 -29.20 12.49 -2.04
CA LYS A 126 -30.22 12.96 -3.00
C LYS A 126 -31.17 11.82 -3.37
N LEU A 127 -30.65 10.62 -3.67
CA LEU A 127 -31.46 9.44 -3.97
C LEU A 127 -32.32 9.00 -2.77
N HIS A 128 -31.82 9.13 -1.54
CA HIS A 128 -32.63 8.89 -0.33
C HIS A 128 -33.80 9.86 -0.24
N ARG A 129 -33.56 11.16 -0.45
CA ARG A 129 -34.63 12.16 -0.45
C ARG A 129 -35.65 11.91 -1.56
N GLN A 130 -35.21 11.49 -2.74
CA GLN A 130 -36.10 11.11 -3.84
C GLN A 130 -36.95 9.89 -3.49
N LEU A 131 -36.37 8.90 -2.80
CA LEU A 131 -37.10 7.69 -2.38
C LEU A 131 -38.26 8.00 -1.43
N LEU A 132 -38.15 9.04 -0.59
CA LEU A 132 -39.20 9.45 0.34
C LEU A 132 -40.46 9.96 -0.37
N ASN A 133 -40.30 10.51 -1.58
CA ASN A 133 -41.38 11.09 -2.37
C ASN A 133 -41.65 10.28 -3.65
N ALA A 134 -41.11 9.07 -3.75
CA ALA A 134 -41.16 8.24 -4.95
C ALA A 134 -42.52 7.56 -5.11
N THR A 135 -42.97 7.42 -6.36
CA THR A 135 -44.13 6.59 -6.69
C THR A 135 -43.77 5.10 -6.58
N ALA A 136 -44.79 4.23 -6.53
CA ALA A 136 -44.56 2.78 -6.49
C ALA A 136 -43.70 2.27 -7.66
N GLU A 137 -43.83 2.88 -8.84
CA GLU A 137 -43.08 2.55 -10.05
C GLU A 137 -41.59 2.96 -9.93
N ASP A 138 -41.31 4.12 -9.34
CA ASP A 138 -39.96 4.67 -9.22
C ASP A 138 -39.10 3.99 -8.12
N ILE A 139 -39.75 3.46 -7.07
CA ILE A 139 -39.08 2.89 -5.89
C ILE A 139 -38.05 1.82 -6.28
N THR A 140 -38.40 0.94 -7.23
CA THR A 140 -37.53 -0.18 -7.63
C THR A 140 -36.26 0.32 -8.32
N SER A 141 -36.40 1.25 -9.26
CA SER A 141 -35.30 1.86 -10.01
C SER A 141 -34.37 2.67 -9.10
N ILE A 142 -34.94 3.48 -8.20
CA ILE A 142 -34.16 4.27 -7.23
C ILE A 142 -33.38 3.35 -6.30
N LYS A 143 -33.99 2.27 -5.78
CA LYS A 143 -33.29 1.28 -4.93
C LYS A 143 -32.14 0.58 -5.65
N ALA A 144 -32.32 0.21 -6.92
CA ALA A 144 -31.28 -0.40 -7.73
C ALA A 144 -30.08 0.56 -7.92
N LEU A 145 -30.36 1.81 -8.30
CA LEU A 145 -29.35 2.83 -8.46
C LEU A 145 -28.60 3.12 -7.15
N LEU A 146 -29.33 3.21 -6.04
CA LEU A 146 -28.76 3.45 -4.71
C LEU A 146 -27.83 2.31 -4.29
N THR A 147 -28.19 1.07 -4.60
CA THR A 147 -27.35 -0.12 -4.36
C THR A 147 -26.05 -0.03 -5.17
N SER A 148 -26.14 0.32 -6.46
CA SER A 148 -24.96 0.53 -7.32
C SER A 148 -24.05 1.66 -6.82
N LYS A 149 -24.63 2.82 -6.47
CA LYS A 149 -23.89 3.97 -5.92
C LYS A 149 -23.18 3.64 -4.60
N ARG A 150 -23.84 2.91 -3.69
CA ARG A 150 -23.23 2.45 -2.43
C ARG A 150 -22.06 1.50 -2.67
N LYS A 151 -22.20 0.56 -3.62
CA LYS A 151 -21.11 -0.36 -4.00
C LYS A 151 -19.90 0.43 -4.53
N HIS A 152 -20.14 1.42 -5.39
CA HIS A 152 -19.08 2.27 -5.91
C HIS A 152 -18.40 3.12 -4.82
N GLN A 153 -19.19 3.76 -3.95
CA GLN A 153 -18.66 4.53 -2.82
C GLN A 153 -17.76 3.66 -1.92
N LYS A 154 -18.20 2.44 -1.60
CA LYS A 154 -17.42 1.49 -0.80
C LYS A 154 -16.07 1.18 -1.47
N ALA A 155 -16.06 0.92 -2.78
CA ALA A 155 -14.83 0.68 -3.52
C ALA A 155 -13.88 1.89 -3.50
N LEU A 156 -14.41 3.11 -3.62
CA LEU A 156 -13.60 4.33 -3.50
C LEU A 156 -13.00 4.50 -2.09
N GLN A 157 -13.76 4.16 -1.04
CA GLN A 157 -13.27 4.20 0.34
C GLN A 157 -12.18 3.16 0.61
N GLU A 158 -12.33 1.95 0.08
CA GLU A 158 -11.30 0.90 0.14
C GLU A 158 -10.02 1.36 -0.57
N LEU A 159 -10.14 1.98 -1.74
CA LEU A 159 -9.00 2.55 -2.47
C LEU A 159 -8.30 3.67 -1.68
N GLN A 160 -9.07 4.55 -1.02
CA GLN A 160 -8.51 5.59 -0.16
C GLN A 160 -7.80 5.00 1.07
N SER A 161 -8.37 3.97 1.69
CA SER A 161 -7.73 3.26 2.81
C SER A 161 -6.41 2.63 2.36
N PHE A 162 -6.40 1.99 1.20
CA PHE A 162 -5.19 1.43 0.61
C PHE A 162 -4.13 2.50 0.34
N GLN A 163 -4.50 3.67 -0.20
CA GLN A 163 -3.58 4.80 -0.36
C GLN A 163 -2.94 5.15 0.99
N THR A 164 -3.74 5.43 2.03
CA THR A 164 -3.21 5.75 3.37
C THR A 164 -2.26 4.68 3.91
N GLN A 165 -2.63 3.40 3.78
CA GLN A 165 -1.77 2.30 4.21
C GLN A 165 -0.46 2.24 3.41
N ALA A 166 -0.52 2.52 2.11
CA ALA A 166 0.64 2.61 1.25
C ALA A 166 1.61 3.70 1.72
N GLU A 167 1.09 4.90 2.04
CA GLU A 167 1.92 6.01 2.55
C GLU A 167 2.65 5.62 3.84
N LEU A 168 1.92 5.06 4.80
CA LEU A 168 2.48 4.64 6.09
C LEU A 168 3.53 3.54 5.92
N ARG A 169 3.30 2.56 5.04
CA ARG A 169 4.26 1.48 4.78
C ARG A 169 5.55 2.02 4.16
N ILE A 170 5.48 2.93 3.20
CA ILE A 170 6.67 3.51 2.57
C ILE A 170 7.46 4.34 3.58
N GLN A 171 6.78 5.10 4.44
CA GLN A 171 7.43 5.84 5.51
C GLN A 171 8.13 4.91 6.50
N LYS A 172 7.49 3.80 6.89
CA LYS A 172 8.10 2.79 7.75
C LYS A 172 9.35 2.18 7.10
N ILE A 173 9.26 1.78 5.83
CA ILE A 173 10.39 1.21 5.08
C ILE A 173 11.57 2.19 5.02
N ALA A 174 11.31 3.49 4.78
CA ALA A 174 12.35 4.51 4.76
C ALA A 174 13.06 4.63 6.12
N THR A 175 12.30 4.67 7.21
CA THR A 175 12.84 4.71 8.59
C THR A 175 13.66 3.46 8.91
N ASP A 176 13.14 2.28 8.59
CA ASP A 176 13.82 1.01 8.87
C ASP A 176 15.14 0.90 8.09
N LEU A 177 15.18 1.33 6.83
CA LEU A 177 16.43 1.38 6.06
C LEU A 177 17.45 2.35 6.63
N GLY A 178 17.00 3.49 7.16
CA GLY A 178 17.87 4.41 7.89
C GLY A 178 18.50 3.76 9.12
N ALA A 179 17.72 2.97 9.86
CA ALA A 179 18.21 2.20 11.00
C ALA A 179 19.19 1.09 10.55
N THR A 180 18.86 0.32 9.52
CA THR A 180 19.74 -0.71 8.92
C THR A 180 21.08 -0.12 8.48
N HIS A 181 21.08 1.04 7.83
CA HIS A 181 22.30 1.74 7.45
C HIS A 181 23.13 2.16 8.69
N ALA A 182 22.50 2.71 9.73
CA ALA A 182 23.18 3.07 10.96
C ALA A 182 23.79 1.84 11.67
N GLU A 183 23.08 0.71 11.71
CA GLU A 183 23.59 -0.54 12.24
C GLU A 183 24.77 -1.06 11.44
N MET A 184 24.72 -0.99 10.11
CA MET A 184 25.81 -1.37 9.23
C MET A 184 27.06 -0.52 9.50
N LEU A 185 26.93 0.81 9.61
CA LEU A 185 28.04 1.70 9.96
C LEU A 185 28.68 1.33 11.31
N LEU A 186 27.87 0.95 12.30
CA LEU A 186 28.38 0.53 13.61
C LEU A 186 29.15 -0.80 13.53
N VAL A 187 28.67 -1.75 12.71
CA VAL A 187 29.35 -3.03 12.49
C VAL A 187 30.70 -2.80 11.82
N THR A 188 30.74 -1.99 10.75
CA THR A 188 31.98 -1.69 10.01
C THR A 188 32.96 -0.88 10.84
N ALA A 189 32.50 0.14 11.57
CA ALA A 189 33.38 1.01 12.37
C ALA A 189 34.01 0.29 13.57
N ARG A 190 33.30 -0.68 14.17
CA ARG A 190 33.80 -1.43 15.33
C ARG A 190 34.61 -2.66 14.94
N GLY A 191 34.63 -3.03 13.66
CA GLY A 191 35.15 -4.32 13.20
C GLY A 191 34.46 -5.52 13.89
N ASN A 192 33.26 -5.32 14.45
CA ASN A 192 32.59 -6.30 15.30
C ASN A 192 31.55 -7.08 14.49
N PHE A 193 32.04 -8.10 13.79
CA PHE A 193 31.30 -8.92 12.85
C PHE A 193 30.74 -10.20 13.47
N LYS A 194 30.27 -10.12 14.73
CA LYS A 194 29.59 -11.25 15.36
C LYS A 194 28.43 -11.72 14.47
N ASP A 195 28.35 -13.03 14.26
CA ASP A 195 27.38 -13.65 13.35
C ASP A 195 25.94 -13.19 13.64
N ASN A 196 25.58 -13.02 14.91
CA ASN A 196 24.26 -12.55 15.32
C ASN A 196 23.92 -11.11 14.90
N ARG A 197 24.90 -10.23 14.68
CA ARG A 197 24.66 -8.86 14.19
C ARG A 197 24.46 -8.86 12.68
N LEU A 198 25.27 -9.65 11.97
CA LEU A 198 25.17 -9.79 10.53
C LEU A 198 23.89 -10.53 10.13
N GLN A 199 23.49 -11.55 10.88
CA GLN A 199 22.23 -12.26 10.69
C GLN A 199 21.03 -11.32 10.86
N ARG A 200 20.98 -10.52 11.93
CA ARG A 200 19.89 -9.55 12.12
C ARG A 200 19.83 -8.50 11.01
N LEU A 201 20.99 -8.08 10.49
CA LEU A 201 21.05 -7.15 9.37
C LEU A 201 20.44 -7.75 8.10
N ASP A 202 20.76 -9.02 7.82
CA ASP A 202 20.22 -9.79 6.70
C ASP A 202 18.70 -10.00 6.84
N GLU A 203 18.24 -10.48 8.01
CA GLU A 203 16.82 -10.65 8.33
C GLU A 203 16.03 -9.35 8.14
N ASN A 204 16.52 -8.23 8.68
CA ASN A 204 15.88 -6.92 8.54
C ASN A 204 15.77 -6.49 7.07
N LEU A 205 16.81 -6.71 6.27
CA LEU A 205 16.80 -6.37 4.84
C LEU A 205 15.82 -7.27 4.06
N GLN A 206 15.79 -8.57 4.35
CA GLN A 206 14.87 -9.52 3.70
C GLN A 206 13.41 -9.22 4.03
N ASP A 207 13.10 -8.86 5.28
CA ASP A 207 11.76 -8.44 5.69
C ASP A 207 11.30 -7.18 4.95
N GLN A 208 12.21 -6.21 4.77
CA GLN A 208 11.92 -4.98 4.03
C GLN A 208 11.69 -5.25 2.53
N VAL A 209 12.48 -6.14 1.91
CA VAL A 209 12.29 -6.58 0.51
C VAL A 209 10.94 -7.26 0.34
N THR A 210 10.59 -8.18 1.24
CA THR A 210 9.33 -8.93 1.21
C THR A 210 8.13 -7.99 1.35
N SER A 211 8.16 -7.10 2.34
CA SER A 211 7.11 -6.09 2.57
C SER A 211 6.87 -5.21 1.35
N LEU A 212 7.94 -4.78 0.67
CA LEU A 212 7.84 -3.99 -0.56
C LEU A 212 7.29 -4.80 -1.73
N LYS A 213 7.74 -6.05 -1.89
CA LYS A 213 7.25 -6.97 -2.93
C LYS A 213 5.77 -7.25 -2.79
N ASP A 214 5.30 -7.51 -1.58
CA ASP A 214 3.88 -7.72 -1.29
C ASP A 214 3.07 -6.49 -1.71
N MET A 215 3.55 -5.30 -1.36
CA MET A 215 2.91 -4.05 -1.72
C MET A 215 2.82 -3.83 -3.24
N VAL A 216 3.89 -4.14 -3.97
CA VAL A 216 3.91 -4.11 -5.44
C VAL A 216 2.94 -5.14 -6.03
N SER A 217 2.88 -6.34 -5.46
CA SER A 217 1.93 -7.39 -5.89
C SER A 217 0.48 -6.92 -5.77
N VAL A 218 0.13 -6.26 -4.65
CA VAL A 218 -1.21 -5.67 -4.51
C VAL A 218 -1.47 -4.63 -5.58
N MET A 219 -0.51 -3.73 -5.85
CA MET A 219 -0.65 -2.74 -6.93
C MET A 219 -0.81 -3.37 -8.32
N ASP A 220 -0.11 -4.46 -8.60
CA ASP A 220 -0.24 -5.23 -9.84
C ASP A 220 -1.65 -5.84 -9.96
N GLU A 221 -2.15 -6.46 -8.89
CA GLU A 221 -3.50 -7.06 -8.83
C GLU A 221 -4.62 -6.03 -9.08
N MET A 222 -4.42 -4.81 -8.60
CA MET A 222 -5.33 -3.69 -8.84
C MET A 222 -5.20 -3.06 -10.23
N GLY A 223 -4.27 -3.55 -11.07
CA GLY A 223 -4.04 -3.03 -12.43
C GLY A 223 -3.19 -1.76 -12.49
N TYR A 224 -2.51 -1.39 -11.39
CA TYR A 224 -1.66 -0.20 -11.34
C TYR A 224 -0.20 -0.48 -11.70
N GLY A 225 0.29 -1.72 -11.57
CA GLY A 225 1.72 -2.01 -11.78
C GLY A 225 2.12 -2.51 -13.17
N ARG A 226 1.18 -2.64 -14.12
CA ARG A 226 1.50 -2.85 -15.55
C ARG A 226 1.55 -1.51 -16.30
N ALA A 227 2.66 -1.28 -16.99
CA ALA A 227 2.68 -0.36 -18.13
C ALA A 227 1.73 -0.98 -19.18
N THR A 228 0.61 -0.31 -19.42
CA THR A 228 -0.23 -0.64 -20.57
C THR A 228 0.59 -0.37 -21.82
N SER A 229 1.05 -1.44 -22.48
CA SER A 229 1.53 -1.38 -23.86
C SER A 229 0.38 -1.08 -24.81
#